data_AF-A0A9D6VE98-F1
#
_entry.id   AF-A0A9D6VE98-F1
#
_cell.length_a   1.000
_cell.length_b   1.000
_cell.length_c   1.000
_cell.angle_alpha   90.00
_cell.angle_beta   90.00
_cell.angle_gamma   90.00
#
_symmetry.space_group_name_H-M   'P 1'
#
loop_
_entity.id
_entity.type
_entity.pdbx_description
1 polymer ?
#
loop_
_entity_poly.entity_id
_entity_poly.type
_entity_poly.pdbx_seq_one_letter_code
_entity_poly.pdbx_strand_id
1 'polypeptide(L)' 'PQGPTTGKSKVVRGGNWLYVQEFLRSSFRFNADPSGRQFGYGFRCAKTP' A
#
# COMPACT_ATOMS: atom_id res chain seq x y z
N PRO A 1 1.89 9.90 -8.96
CA PRO A 1 3.27 10.45 -8.88
C PRO A 1 4.27 9.32 -8.59
N GLN A 2 5.51 9.42 -9.09
CA GLN A 2 6.51 8.36 -8.92
C GLN A 2 7.04 8.24 -7.47
N GLY A 3 7.02 9.34 -6.71
CA GLY A 3 7.55 9.37 -5.35
C GLY A 3 9.07 9.59 -5.32
N PRO A 4 9.71 9.43 -4.15
CA PRO A 4 11.16 9.62 -4.00
C PRO A 4 11.97 8.51 -4.68
N THR A 5 13.23 8.81 -5.03
CA THR A 5 14.16 7.88 -5.71
C THR A 5 14.66 6.76 -4.81
N THR A 6 14.71 6.99 -3.49
CA THR A 6 15.14 6.01 -2.48
C THR A 6 14.10 5.85 -1.38
N GLY A 7 14.16 4.73 -0.66
CA GLY A 7 13.29 4.46 0.47
C GLY A 7 13.43 3.03 0.97
N LYS A 8 13.16 2.82 2.27
CA LYS A 8 13.18 1.49 2.90
C LYS A 8 11.84 0.76 2.83
N SER A 9 10.77 1.46 2.44
CA SER A 9 9.40 0.94 2.42
C SER A 9 8.66 1.30 1.14
N LYS A 10 7.62 0.53 0.82
CA LYS A 10 6.65 0.82 -0.24
C LYS A 10 5.29 1.20 0.35
N VAL A 11 4.50 1.92 -0.44
CA VAL A 11 3.18 2.37 -0.02
C VAL A 11 2.13 1.33 -0.38
N VAL A 12 1.30 0.96 0.59
CA VAL A 12 0.08 0.16 0.40
C VAL A 12 -1.14 1.04 0.68
N ARG A 13 -2.20 0.84 -0.10
CA ARG A 13 -3.43 1.66 -0.09
C ARG A 13 -4.66 0.75 -0.04
N GLY A 14 -5.79 1.29 0.42
CA GLY A 14 -7.10 0.64 0.35
C GLY A 14 -7.49 -0.19 1.58
N GLY A 15 -6.54 -0.47 2.47
CA GLY A 15 -6.78 -1.29 3.66
C GLY A 15 -7.06 -2.75 3.34
N ASN A 16 -7.47 -3.51 4.36
CA ASN A 16 -7.87 -4.91 4.24
C ASN A 16 -8.95 -5.27 5.27
N TRP A 17 -9.47 -6.49 5.20
CA TRP A 17 -10.59 -6.97 6.01
C TRP A 17 -10.33 -7.06 7.53
N LEU A 18 -9.07 -6.96 7.98
CA LEU A 18 -8.70 -6.90 9.41
C LEU A 18 -8.63 -5.48 9.96
N TYR A 19 -8.72 -4.46 9.11
CA TYR A 19 -8.49 -3.07 9.50
C TYR A 19 -9.78 -2.36 9.90
N VAL A 20 -9.66 -1.46 10.88
CA VAL A 20 -10.73 -0.57 11.32
C VAL A 20 -11.04 0.52 10.29
N GLN A 21 -12.22 1.12 10.41
CA GLN A 21 -12.78 2.09 9.45
C GLN A 21 -11.85 3.27 9.11
N GLU A 22 -11.06 3.76 10.08
CA GLU A 22 -10.17 4.91 9.95
C GLU A 22 -9.04 4.65 8.94
N PHE A 23 -8.69 3.38 8.74
CA PHE A 23 -7.64 2.90 7.84
C PHE A 23 -8.14 2.58 6.43
N LEU A 24 -9.46 2.55 6.22
CA LEU A 24 -10.08 2.25 4.92
C LEU A 24 -10.27 3.52 4.07
N ARG A 25 -9.94 4.70 4.60
CA ARG A 25 -10.01 5.97 3.87
C ARG A 25 -9.11 5.95 2.63
N SER A 26 -9.60 6.46 1.52
CA SER A 26 -8.86 6.50 0.24
C SER A 26 -7.52 7.27 0.32
N SER A 27 -7.45 8.27 1.20
CA SER A 27 -6.26 9.07 1.47
C SER A 27 -5.26 8.39 2.40
N PHE A 28 -5.63 7.31 3.09
CA PHE A 28 -4.75 6.62 4.02
C PHE A 28 -3.63 5.89 3.26
N ARG A 29 -2.42 5.92 3.83
CA ARG A 29 -1.21 5.36 3.22
C ARG A 29 -0.43 4.55 4.25
N PHE A 30 -0.34 3.24 4.04
CA PHE A 30 0.50 2.37 4.85
C PHE A 30 1.91 2.30 4.28
N ASN A 31 2.91 2.19 5.15
CA ASN A 31 4.27 1.83 4.78
C ASN A 31 4.49 0.34 5.03
N ALA A 32 4.93 -0.40 4.02
CA ALA A 32 5.24 -1.82 4.10
C ALA A 32 6.72 -2.06 3.74
N ASP A 33 7.34 -3.01 4.42
CA ASP A 33 8.61 -3.59 3.97
C ASP A 33 8.38 -4.26 2.60
N PRO A 34 9.17 -3.94 1.55
CA PRO A 34 8.99 -4.53 0.23
C PRO A 34 9.18 -6.06 0.20
N SER A 35 9.94 -6.61 1.14
CA SER A 35 10.18 -8.06 1.28
C SER A 35 9.17 -8.75 2.21
N GLY A 36 8.47 -7.96 3.04
CA GLY A 36 7.47 -8.44 3.98
C GLY A 36 6.21 -8.95 3.28
N ARG A 37 5.75 -10.14 3.70
CA ARG A 37 4.49 -10.72 3.22
C ARG A 37 3.48 -10.72 4.36
N GLN A 38 2.31 -10.15 4.10
CA GLN A 38 1.21 -10.11 5.06
C GLN A 38 -0.07 -10.56 4.37
N PHE A 39 -0.90 -11.33 5.09
CA PHE A 39 -2.13 -11.92 4.55
C PHE A 39 -3.11 -10.89 3.96
N GLY A 40 -3.11 -9.66 4.51
CA GLY A 40 -3.95 -8.56 4.04
C GLY A 40 -3.32 -7.68 2.96
N TYR A 41 -2.09 -7.97 2.51
CA TYR A 41 -1.41 -7.17 1.48
C TYR A 41 -1.50 -7.83 0.11
N GLY A 42 -1.77 -7.00 -0.89
CA GLY A 42 -1.80 -7.35 -2.30
C GLY A 42 -1.52 -6.13 -3.17
N PHE A 43 -1.67 -6.28 -4.48
CA PHE A 43 -1.47 -5.18 -5.42
C PHE A 43 -2.42 -5.29 -6.61
N ARG A 44 -2.64 -4.16 -7.29
CA ARG A 44 -3.34 -4.08 -8.57
C ARG A 44 -2.34 -3.63 -9.63
N CYS A 45 -2.23 -4.38 -10.72
CA CYS A 45 -1.41 -3.98 -11.85
C CYS A 45 -1.96 -2.71 -12.49
N ALA A 46 -1.05 -1.91 -13.06
CA ALA A 46 -1.37 -0.79 -13.92
C ALA A 46 -0.54 -0.91 -15.19
N LYS A 47 -1.09 -0.44 -16.31
CA LYS A 47 -0.40 -0.34 -17.59
C LYS A 47 -0.52 1.10 -18.07
N THR A 48 0.52 1.62 -18.71
CA THR A 48 0.37 2.84 -19.51
C THR A 48 -0.58 2.55 -20.67
N PRO A 49 -1.37 3.55 -21.15
CA PRO A 49 -2.17 3.40 -22.36
C PRO A 49 -1.38 2.77 -23.52
#